data_AF-A0A1A3DS02-F1
#
_entry.id   AF-A0A1A3DS02-F1
#
_cell.length_a   1.000
_cell.length_b   1.000
_cell.length_c   1.000
_cell.angle_alpha   90.00
_cell.angle_beta   90.00
_cell.angle_gamma   90.00
#
_symmetry.space_group_name_H-M   'P 1'
#
loop_
_entity.id
_entity.type
_entity.pdbx_description
1 polymer ?
#
loop_
_entity_poly.entity_id
_entity_poly.type
_entity_poly.pdbx_seq_one_letter_code
_entity_poly.pdbx_strand_id
1 'polypeptide(L)'
;MSNHIEWGHAAHSLYTLHTRTRGIEELLPDKENELTEPFILGLWNENGDGLALHGTRRQLLDYLGLVIAHVQRETDPRLELDQALTRLHALRQERAAALDHTHSSSCRIADLDEQELDLLNEIAEAAAEVNDQL
;
A
#
# COMPACT_ATOMS: atom_id res chain seq x y z
N MET A 1 2.30 -25.70 5.80
CA MET A 1 2.61 -24.45 6.52
C MET A 1 1.28 -23.75 6.79
N SER A 2 0.95 -23.50 8.06
CA SER A 2 -0.26 -22.75 8.41
C SER A 2 0.12 -21.28 8.47
N ASN A 3 -0.48 -20.44 7.62
CA ASN A 3 -0.32 -19.00 7.75
C ASN A 3 -1.24 -18.54 8.88
N HIS A 4 -0.66 -18.19 10.01
CA HIS A 4 -1.39 -17.54 11.10
C HIS A 4 -1.47 -16.05 10.76
N ILE A 5 -2.62 -15.64 10.23
CA ILE A 5 -2.89 -14.26 9.84
C ILE A 5 -4.03 -13.76 10.72
N GLU A 6 -3.75 -12.74 11.50
CA GLU A 6 -4.71 -12.11 12.41
C GLU A 6 -5.17 -10.78 11.82
N TRP A 7 -6.48 -10.52 11.90
CA TRP A 7 -7.07 -9.28 11.43
C TRP A 7 -7.28 -8.34 12.62
N GLY A 8 -7.00 -7.05 12.44
CA GLY A 8 -7.19 -6.04 13.46
C GLY A 8 -7.36 -4.65 12.83
N HIS A 9 -7.92 -3.71 13.58
CA HIS A 9 -8.10 -2.34 13.12
C HIS A 9 -6.89 -1.47 13.48
N ALA A 10 -6.36 -0.70 12.52
CA ALA A 10 -5.16 0.12 12.73
C ALA A 10 -5.31 1.13 13.88
N ALA A 11 -6.52 1.68 14.06
CA ALA A 11 -6.84 2.61 15.16
C ALA A 11 -6.64 2.02 16.57
N HIS A 12 -6.63 0.69 16.71
CA HIS A 12 -6.46 0.00 17.98
C HIS A 12 -5.10 -0.72 18.07
N SER A 13 -4.16 -0.36 17.19
CA SER A 13 -2.81 -0.90 17.24
C SER A 13 -2.09 -0.46 18.52
N LEU A 14 -1.47 -1.42 19.18
CA LEU A 14 -0.67 -1.21 20.37
C LEU A 14 0.78 -1.56 20.04
N TYR A 15 1.72 -0.79 20.57
CA TYR A 15 3.15 -1.11 20.46
C TYR A 15 3.78 -1.18 21.83
N THR A 16 4.79 -2.04 21.95
CA THR A 16 5.60 -2.17 23.15
C THR A 16 7.07 -2.30 22.78
N LEU A 17 7.96 -1.52 23.42
CA LEU A 17 9.40 -1.65 23.24
C LEU A 17 10.05 -2.06 24.56
N HIS A 18 10.60 -3.27 24.61
CA HIS A 18 11.27 -3.80 25.78
C HIS A 18 12.76 -3.97 25.52
N THR A 19 13.57 -3.78 26.57
CA THR A 19 14.91 -4.37 26.63
C THR A 19 14.78 -5.89 26.65
N ARG A 20 15.78 -6.60 26.13
CA ARG A 20 15.84 -8.07 26.10
C ARG A 20 15.32 -8.74 27.38
N THR A 21 15.88 -8.40 28.55
CA THR A 21 15.53 -9.01 29.83
C THR A 21 14.03 -8.92 30.11
N ARG A 22 13.47 -7.71 30.02
CA ARG A 22 12.05 -7.46 30.25
C ARG A 22 11.15 -8.09 29.19
N GLY A 23 11.57 -8.10 27.93
CA GLY A 23 10.78 -8.70 26.85
C GLY A 23 10.75 -10.23 26.92
N ILE A 24 11.82 -10.88 27.41
CA ILE A 24 11.81 -12.33 27.69
C ILE A 24 10.83 -12.64 28.82
N GLU A 25 10.89 -11.89 29.93
CA GLU A 25 9.99 -12.08 31.08
C GLU A 25 8.50 -11.89 30.72
N GLU A 26 8.20 -10.87 29.91
CA GLU A 26 6.81 -10.46 29.64
C GLU A 26 6.20 -11.12 28.40
N LEU A 27 6.98 -11.44 27.36
CA LEU A 27 6.44 -11.89 26.06
C LEU A 27 6.74 -13.37 25.76
N LEU A 28 7.93 -13.86 26.10
CA LEU A 28 8.41 -15.20 25.69
C LEU A 28 9.34 -15.80 26.77
N PRO A 29 8.80 -16.17 27.96
CA PRO A 29 9.61 -16.68 29.06
C PRO A 29 10.34 -17.99 28.71
N ASP A 30 9.78 -18.79 27.79
CA ASP A 30 10.34 -20.08 27.38
C ASP A 30 11.42 -19.99 26.29
N LYS A 31 11.70 -18.79 25.74
CA LYS A 31 12.65 -18.59 24.62
C LYS A 31 13.89 -17.77 24.97
N GLU A 32 14.25 -17.72 26.25
CA GLU A 32 15.39 -16.94 26.76
C GLU A 32 16.71 -17.22 26.01
N ASN A 33 16.91 -18.48 25.58
CA ASN A 33 18.10 -18.93 24.86
C ASN A 33 18.11 -18.60 23.35
N GLU A 34 16.97 -18.26 22.76
CA GLU A 34 16.85 -17.98 21.32
C GLU A 34 16.96 -16.47 21.01
N LEU A 35 16.62 -15.62 21.98
CA LEU A 35 16.67 -14.17 21.85
C LEU A 35 18.04 -13.65 22.27
N THR A 36 18.92 -13.36 21.31
CA THR A 36 20.27 -12.82 21.56
C THR A 36 20.36 -11.30 21.43
N GLU A 37 19.38 -10.69 20.77
CA GLU A 37 19.37 -9.26 20.42
C GLU A 37 18.88 -8.37 21.59
N PRO A 38 19.34 -7.11 21.67
CA PRO A 38 19.19 -6.28 22.88
C PRO A 38 17.79 -5.71 23.10
N PHE A 39 16.96 -5.60 22.05
CA PHE A 39 15.61 -5.02 22.12
C PHE A 39 14.60 -5.92 21.45
N ILE A 40 13.36 -5.86 21.96
CA ILE A 40 12.18 -6.53 21.41
C ILE A 40 11.09 -5.47 21.20
N LEU A 41 10.63 -5.34 19.96
CA LEU A 41 9.49 -4.54 19.56
C LEU A 41 8.28 -5.46 19.35
N GLY A 42 7.24 -5.25 20.14
CA GLY A 42 5.94 -5.89 19.95
C GLY A 42 4.98 -4.97 19.20
N LEU A 43 4.29 -5.52 18.21
CA LEU A 43 3.24 -4.88 17.42
C LEU A 43 1.98 -5.73 17.56
N TRP A 44 0.96 -5.20 18.25
CA TRP A 44 -0.21 -5.97 18.68
C TRP A 44 -1.49 -5.31 18.19
N ASN A 45 -2.52 -6.13 17.94
CA ASN A 45 -3.89 -5.66 17.84
C ASN A 45 -4.56 -5.58 19.22
N GLU A 46 -5.82 -5.15 19.27
CA GLU A 46 -6.61 -5.04 20.50
C GLU A 46 -6.85 -6.35 21.24
N ASN A 47 -6.75 -7.49 20.54
CA ASN A 47 -6.95 -8.82 21.09
C ASN A 47 -5.66 -9.39 21.72
N GLY A 48 -4.54 -8.67 21.63
CA GLY A 48 -3.22 -9.11 22.10
C GLY A 48 -2.46 -10.00 21.09
N ASP A 49 -3.04 -10.17 19.92
CA ASP A 49 -2.55 -10.95 18.78
C ASP A 49 -1.59 -10.06 17.95
N GLY A 50 -0.44 -10.59 17.51
CA GLY A 50 0.51 -9.78 16.76
C GLY A 50 1.93 -10.34 16.60
N LEU A 51 2.88 -9.42 16.33
CA LEU A 51 4.25 -9.71 15.91
C LEU A 51 5.27 -9.15 16.89
N ALA A 52 6.19 -10.00 17.34
CA ALA A 52 7.39 -9.58 18.06
C ALA A 52 8.63 -9.62 17.15
N LEU A 53 9.38 -8.52 17.13
CA LEU A 53 10.63 -8.34 16.38
C LEU A 53 11.77 -8.11 17.36
N HIS A 54 12.88 -8.81 17.19
CA HIS A 54 14.08 -8.59 18.01
C HIS A 54 15.24 -8.08 17.15
N GLY A 55 16.06 -7.19 17.72
CA GLY A 55 17.18 -6.61 17.00
C GLY A 55 17.87 -5.48 17.76
N THR A 56 18.88 -4.90 17.12
CA THR A 56 19.45 -3.63 17.56
C THR A 56 18.48 -2.49 17.33
N ARG A 57 18.65 -1.39 18.06
CA ARG A 57 17.87 -0.14 17.85
C ARG A 57 17.85 0.29 16.38
N ARG A 58 19.00 0.23 15.69
CA ARG A 58 19.11 0.65 14.29
C ARG A 58 18.26 -0.26 13.39
N GLN A 59 18.34 -1.57 13.55
CA GLN A 59 17.56 -2.52 12.74
C GLN A 59 16.05 -2.35 12.93
N LEU A 60 15.59 -2.13 14.17
CA LEU A 60 14.17 -1.90 14.44
C LEU A 60 13.66 -0.60 13.79
N LEU A 61 14.46 0.47 13.84
CA LEU A 61 14.11 1.73 13.17
C LEU A 61 14.15 1.60 11.64
N ASP A 62 15.16 0.92 11.10
CA ASP A 62 15.29 0.66 9.66
C ASP A 62 14.07 -0.15 9.16
N TYR A 63 13.64 -1.17 9.91
CA TYR A 63 12.43 -1.94 9.62
C TYR A 63 11.18 -1.07 9.59
N LEU A 64 10.94 -0.26 10.63
CA LEU A 64 9.76 0.62 10.68
C LEU A 64 9.76 1.65 9.54
N GLY A 65 10.94 2.18 9.20
CA GLY A 65 11.09 3.07 8.05
C GLY A 65 10.69 2.41 6.74
N LEU A 66 11.09 1.15 6.53
CA LEU A 66 10.71 0.38 5.34
C LEU A 66 9.21 0.10 5.31
N VAL A 67 8.60 -0.27 6.43
CA VAL A 67 7.15 -0.51 6.52
C VAL A 67 6.37 0.76 6.20
N ILE A 68 6.75 1.89 6.80
CA ILE A 68 6.11 3.19 6.52
C ILE A 68 6.22 3.54 5.04
N ALA A 69 7.43 3.45 4.46
CA ALA A 69 7.65 3.76 3.06
C ALA A 69 6.85 2.84 2.13
N HIS A 70 6.72 1.56 2.49
CA HIS A 70 5.95 0.60 1.70
C HIS A 70 4.46 0.90 1.76
N VAL A 71 3.90 1.12 2.96
CA VAL A 71 2.48 1.51 3.11
C VAL A 71 2.20 2.78 2.33
N GLN A 72 3.01 3.83 2.50
CA GLN A 72 2.85 5.10 1.78
C GLN A 72 2.83 4.91 0.26
N ARG A 73 3.70 4.05 -0.28
CA ARG A 73 3.75 3.78 -1.71
C ARG A 73 2.54 2.99 -2.21
N GLU A 74 2.13 1.95 -1.48
CA GLU A 74 1.02 1.07 -1.89
C GLU A 74 -0.34 1.74 -1.70
N THR A 75 -0.44 2.75 -0.85
CA THR A 75 -1.67 3.53 -0.62
C THR A 75 -1.62 4.92 -1.26
N ASP A 76 -0.67 5.22 -2.15
CA ASP A 76 -0.60 6.53 -2.82
C ASP A 76 -1.65 6.60 -3.93
N PRO A 77 -2.75 7.37 -3.76
CA PRO A 77 -3.83 7.46 -4.75
C PRO A 77 -3.37 8.13 -6.06
N ARG A 78 -2.24 8.86 -6.03
CA ARG A 78 -1.70 9.51 -7.22
C ARG A 78 -1.20 8.49 -8.24
N LEU A 79 -0.81 7.30 -7.81
CA LEU A 79 -0.31 6.27 -8.70
C LEU A 79 -1.42 5.76 -9.64
N GLU A 80 -2.64 5.62 -9.15
CA GLU A 80 -3.80 5.25 -9.97
C GLU A 80 -4.21 6.40 -10.90
N LEU A 81 -4.23 7.63 -10.38
CA LEU A 81 -4.52 8.83 -11.18
C LEU A 81 -3.51 9.02 -12.32
N ASP A 82 -2.21 8.88 -12.05
CA ASP A 82 -1.15 9.01 -13.07
C ASP A 82 -1.28 7.93 -14.15
N GLN A 83 -1.64 6.70 -13.77
CA GLN A 83 -1.90 5.62 -14.73
C GLN A 83 -3.15 5.89 -15.59
N ALA A 84 -4.23 6.40 -14.99
CA ALA A 84 -5.45 6.74 -15.71
C ALA A 84 -5.22 7.90 -16.69
N LEU A 85 -4.50 8.94 -16.28
CA LEU A 85 -4.10 10.05 -17.15
C LEU A 85 -3.20 9.59 -18.30
N THR A 86 -2.28 8.66 -18.05
CA THR A 86 -1.42 8.08 -19.09
C THR A 86 -2.25 7.31 -20.13
N ARG A 87 -3.23 6.50 -19.68
CA ARG A 87 -4.18 5.80 -20.55
C ARG A 87 -4.98 6.79 -21.41
N LEU A 88 -5.41 7.92 -20.83
CA LEU A 88 -6.19 8.93 -21.55
C LEU A 88 -5.36 9.61 -22.64
N HIS A 89 -4.10 9.92 -22.33
CA HIS A 89 -3.17 10.46 -23.32
C HIS A 89 -2.95 9.51 -24.49
N ALA A 90 -2.78 8.20 -24.24
CA ALA A 90 -2.63 7.21 -25.30
C ALA A 90 -3.90 7.12 -26.17
N LEU A 91 -5.08 7.07 -25.55
CA LEU A 91 -6.36 6.97 -26.27
C LEU A 91 -6.62 8.18 -27.16
N ARG A 92 -6.28 9.39 -26.69
CA ARG A 92 -6.36 10.62 -27.51
C ARG A 92 -5.40 10.60 -28.70
N GLN A 93 -4.21 10.01 -28.55
CA GLN A 93 -3.28 9.84 -29.66
C GLN A 93 -3.82 8.84 -30.69
N GLU A 94 -4.41 7.72 -30.23
CA GLU A 94 -5.06 6.74 -31.11
C GLU A 94 -6.24 7.35 -31.89
N ARG A 95 -7.05 8.18 -31.22
CA ARG A 95 -8.15 8.92 -31.85
C ARG A 95 -7.64 9.91 -32.90
N ALA A 96 -6.60 10.68 -32.60
CA ALA A 96 -6.00 11.61 -33.55
C ALA A 96 -5.49 10.87 -34.81
N ALA A 97 -4.80 9.74 -34.61
CA ALA A 97 -4.33 8.91 -35.72
C ALA A 97 -5.48 8.30 -36.55
N ALA A 98 -6.59 7.92 -35.90
CA ALA A 98 -7.78 7.44 -36.59
C ALA A 98 -8.42 8.56 -37.43
N LEU A 99 -8.49 9.79 -36.93
CA LEU A 99 -9.05 10.92 -37.68
C LEU A 99 -8.20 11.31 -38.91
N ASP A 100 -6.87 11.17 -38.81
CA ASP A 100 -5.95 11.47 -39.92
C ASP A 100 -5.99 10.40 -41.04
N HIS A 101 -6.51 9.21 -40.76
CA HIS A 101 -6.69 8.16 -41.76
C HIS A 101 -7.98 8.36 -42.56
N THR A 102 -7.83 8.60 -43.87
CA THR A 102 -8.90 8.88 -44.85
C THR A 102 -9.96 7.77 -45.00
N HIS A 103 -9.75 6.60 -44.40
CA HIS A 103 -10.64 5.43 -44.44
C HIS A 103 -11.10 4.96 -43.05
N SER A 104 -10.98 5.79 -42.03
CA SER A 104 -11.47 5.41 -40.70
C SER A 104 -12.99 5.32 -40.69
N SER A 105 -13.49 4.14 -40.36
CA SER A 105 -14.91 3.88 -40.18
C SER A 105 -15.44 4.73 -39.01
N SER A 106 -16.58 5.40 -39.21
CA SER A 106 -17.25 6.19 -38.17
C SER A 106 -17.52 5.39 -36.88
N CYS A 107 -17.79 4.09 -36.99
CA CYS A 107 -17.93 3.20 -35.84
C CYS A 107 -16.67 3.16 -34.97
N ARG A 108 -15.47 3.13 -35.57
CA ARG A 108 -14.21 3.07 -34.80
C ARG A 108 -13.96 4.36 -34.01
N ILE A 109 -14.42 5.50 -34.51
CA ILE A 109 -14.30 6.77 -33.80
C ILE A 109 -15.31 6.82 -32.64
N ALA A 110 -16.54 6.31 -32.86
CA ALA A 110 -17.55 6.22 -31.81
C ALA A 110 -17.10 5.30 -30.64
N ASP A 111 -16.49 4.16 -30.95
CA ASP A 111 -15.96 3.24 -29.93
C ASP A 111 -14.85 3.91 -29.10
N LEU A 112 -14.00 4.73 -29.72
CA LEU A 112 -12.95 5.48 -29.03
C LEU A 112 -13.54 6.62 -28.17
N ASP A 113 -14.59 7.29 -28.64
CA ASP A 113 -15.26 8.34 -27.86
C ASP A 113 -15.94 7.74 -26.61
N GLU A 114 -16.53 6.55 -26.70
CA GLU A 114 -17.12 5.84 -25.55
C GLU A 114 -16.05 5.43 -24.52
N GLN A 115 -14.92 4.89 -24.99
CA GLN A 115 -13.77 4.57 -24.12
C GLN A 115 -13.16 5.83 -23.47
N GLU A 116 -13.16 6.98 -24.14
CA GLU A 116 -12.73 8.24 -23.54
C GLU A 116 -13.65 8.64 -22.38
N LEU A 117 -14.97 8.50 -22.53
CA LEU A 117 -15.94 8.84 -21.48
C LEU A 117 -15.77 7.95 -20.24
N ASP A 118 -15.63 6.64 -20.42
CA ASP A 118 -15.41 5.71 -19.32
C ASP A 118 -14.13 6.05 -18.56
N LEU A 119 -13.05 6.33 -19.29
CA LEU A 119 -11.77 6.68 -18.68
C LEU A 119 -11.77 8.04 -17.99
N LEU A 120 -12.55 9.01 -18.49
CA LEU A 120 -12.74 10.30 -17.81
C LEU A 120 -13.48 10.13 -16.47
N ASN A 121 -14.43 9.19 -16.38
CA ASN A 121 -15.07 8.84 -15.11
C ASN A 121 -14.07 8.18 -14.15
N GLU A 122 -13.25 7.24 -14.61
CA GLU A 122 -12.16 6.64 -13.79
C GLU A 122 -11.20 7.71 -13.26
N ILE A 123 -10.82 8.69 -14.09
CA ILE A 123 -9.95 9.80 -13.67
C ILE A 123 -10.66 10.67 -12.63
N ALA A 124 -11.96 10.95 -12.80
CA ALA A 124 -12.72 11.74 -11.84
C ALA A 124 -12.80 11.05 -10.47
N GLU A 125 -13.01 9.73 -10.44
CA GLU A 125 -13.00 8.93 -9.21
C GLU A 125 -11.62 8.93 -8.55
N ALA A 126 -10.55 8.63 -9.30
CA ALA A 126 -9.19 8.64 -8.77
C ALA A 126 -8.76 10.04 -8.28
N ALA A 127 -9.17 11.11 -8.98
CA ALA A 127 -8.90 12.49 -8.56
C ALA A 127 -9.66 12.87 -7.28
N ALA A 128 -10.89 12.38 -7.10
CA ALA A 128 -11.63 12.57 -5.87
C ALA A 128 -10.92 11.89 -4.68
N GLU A 129 -10.42 10.68 -4.87
CA GLU A 129 -9.66 9.96 -3.84
C GLU A 129 -8.34 10.68 -3.47
N VAL A 130 -7.61 11.22 -4.45
CA VAL A 130 -6.44 12.07 -4.18
C VAL A 130 -6.82 13.31 -3.38
N ASN A 131 -7.96 13.94 -3.69
CA ASN A 131 -8.40 15.17 -3.04
C ASN A 131 -8.87 14.95 -1.59
N ASP A 132 -9.46 13.81 -1.29
CA ASP A 132 -9.87 13.45 0.08
C ASP A 132 -8.69 13.18 1.02
N GLN A 133 -7.47 13.01 0.47
CA GLN A 133 -6.24 12.78 1.22
C GLN A 133 -5.35 14.04 1.42
N LEU A 134 -5.77 15.22 0.92
CA LEU A 134 -5.08 16.52 1.07
C LEU A 134 -5.54 17.30 2.31
#